data_AF-A0A4Q9FEK6-F1
#
_entry.id   AF-A0A4Q9FEK6-F1
#
_cell.length_a   1.000
_cell.length_b   1.000
_cell.length_c   1.000
_cell.angle_alpha   90.00
_cell.angle_beta   90.00
_cell.angle_gamma   90.00
#
_symmetry.space_group_name_H-M   'P 1'
#
loop_
_entity.id
_entity.type
_entity.pdbx_description
1 polymer ?
#
loop_
_entity_poly.entity_id
_entity_poly.type
_entity_poly.pdbx_seq_one_letter_code
_entity_poly.pdbx_strand_id
1 'polypeptide(L)'
;MKKTILILMLALAYFSCKKEAETSISETNKNVEIEEEIKDVVSEEVDVTQTKQIEVPTAKELKEALTAKGFKTFDYVDEKTKDTILMQQYFMAFLKSGPIRGQNEEESAELQEQHLAHLTKMYELGYADISGPFGDNGNIRGITIYNVPTLEMADSLANADPMVKAGRLEIEVHPWWAAKGYALR
;
A
#
# COMPACT_ATOMS: atom_id res chain seq x y z
N MET A 1 61.28 6.77 -3.59
CA MET A 1 62.05 5.55 -4.00
C MET A 1 61.74 4.47 -2.98
N LYS A 2 61.33 3.23 -3.29
CA LYS A 2 61.01 2.55 -4.57
C LYS A 2 59.69 1.76 -4.38
N LYS A 3 58.95 1.51 -5.46
CA LYS A 3 57.86 0.53 -5.49
C LYS A 3 58.43 -0.90 -5.47
N THR A 4 57.70 -1.85 -4.92
CA THR A 4 57.86 -3.27 -5.29
C THR A 4 56.47 -3.91 -5.39
N ILE A 5 56.09 -4.19 -6.63
CA ILE A 5 54.92 -4.99 -6.99
C ILE A 5 55.40 -6.44 -7.06
N LEU A 6 54.71 -7.38 -6.43
CA LEU A 6 54.94 -8.81 -6.64
C LEU A 6 53.72 -9.43 -7.33
N ILE A 7 53.78 -9.44 -8.67
CA ILE A 7 52.91 -10.25 -9.51
C ILE A 7 53.55 -11.64 -9.61
N LEU A 8 52.80 -12.69 -9.26
CA LEU A 8 53.17 -14.06 -9.60
C LEU A 8 52.09 -14.64 -10.52
N MET A 9 52.44 -14.86 -11.78
CA MET A 9 51.63 -15.64 -12.71
C MET A 9 51.73 -17.12 -12.37
N LEU A 10 50.65 -17.88 -12.56
CA LEU A 10 50.61 -18.87 -13.65
C LEU A 10 49.15 -19.30 -13.94
N ALA A 11 48.88 -19.63 -15.21
CA ALA A 11 47.57 -20.07 -15.69
C ALA A 11 47.62 -21.54 -16.14
N LEU A 12 46.42 -22.09 -16.45
CA LEU A 12 46.16 -23.43 -17.05
C LEU A 12 46.30 -24.59 -16.03
N ALA A 13 45.37 -25.54 -15.90
CA ALA A 13 44.58 -26.20 -16.95
C ALA A 13 43.24 -26.80 -16.47
N TYR A 14 42.40 -27.19 -17.43
CA TYR A 14 41.14 -27.92 -17.23
C TYR A 14 41.34 -29.41 -16.88
N PHE A 15 40.62 -29.91 -15.86
CA PHE A 15 40.12 -31.28 -15.66
C PHE A 15 38.98 -31.15 -14.62
N SER A 16 37.69 -31.37 -14.86
CA SER A 16 36.90 -32.35 -15.64
C SER A 16 36.77 -33.73 -14.99
N CYS A 17 35.55 -34.28 -15.08
CA CYS A 17 34.98 -35.51 -14.50
C CYS A 17 34.78 -35.51 -12.96
N LYS A 18 33.57 -35.49 -12.39
CA LYS A 18 32.24 -36.14 -12.65
C LYS A 18 32.14 -37.56 -12.08
N LYS A 19 31.23 -37.72 -11.10
CA LYS A 19 30.36 -38.89 -10.85
C LYS A 19 29.30 -38.50 -9.81
N GLU A 20 28.06 -39.00 -9.77
CA GLU A 20 27.11 -39.51 -10.78
C GLU A 20 25.90 -40.10 -10.02
N ALA A 21 24.71 -39.64 -10.37
CA ALA A 21 23.56 -40.47 -10.74
C ALA A 21 22.79 -39.60 -11.76
N GLU A 22 22.67 -39.90 -13.07
CA GLU A 22 22.06 -41.08 -13.71
C GLU A 22 20.62 -41.30 -13.20
N THR A 23 19.54 -41.32 -14.00
CA THR A 23 19.33 -41.19 -15.48
C THR A 23 17.85 -40.78 -15.72
N SER A 24 17.33 -40.38 -16.90
CA SER A 24 17.83 -40.28 -18.29
C SER A 24 17.13 -39.15 -19.09
N ILE A 25 17.47 -39.04 -20.38
CA ILE A 25 16.89 -38.17 -21.44
C ILE A 25 15.84 -39.05 -22.20
N SER A 26 14.77 -38.62 -22.90
CA SER A 26 14.73 -37.70 -24.05
C SER A 26 13.29 -37.32 -24.49
N GLU A 27 13.19 -36.14 -25.10
CA GLU A 27 12.32 -35.73 -26.24
C GLU A 27 11.19 -36.66 -26.74
N THR A 28 9.99 -36.11 -26.97
CA THR A 28 9.45 -35.79 -28.32
C THR A 28 8.00 -35.26 -28.23
N ASN A 29 7.62 -34.36 -29.14
CA ASN A 29 6.24 -33.91 -29.35
C ASN A 29 5.23 -35.07 -29.52
N LYS A 30 4.05 -34.96 -28.90
CA LYS A 30 2.77 -35.44 -29.48
C LYS A 30 1.56 -34.86 -28.76
N ASN A 31 0.50 -34.65 -29.53
CA ASN A 31 -0.82 -34.21 -29.06
C ASN A 31 -1.65 -35.40 -28.52
N VAL A 32 -2.79 -35.05 -27.91
CA VAL A 32 -4.04 -35.83 -27.77
C VAL A 32 -4.24 -36.70 -26.51
N GLU A 33 -5.47 -36.59 -25.98
CA GLU A 33 -6.21 -37.45 -25.04
C GLU A 33 -5.63 -37.69 -23.63
N ILE A 34 -6.22 -36.99 -22.64
CA ILE A 34 -7.09 -37.62 -21.64
C ILE A 34 -8.34 -36.73 -21.46
N GLU A 35 -9.38 -37.01 -22.26
CA GLU A 35 -10.77 -36.86 -21.77
C GLU A 35 -11.05 -37.96 -20.73
N GLU A 36 -12.18 -37.89 -20.02
CA GLU A 36 -12.64 -38.85 -18.98
C GLU A 36 -12.16 -38.62 -17.52
N GLU A 37 -12.34 -37.42 -16.97
CA GLU A 37 -12.76 -37.30 -15.56
C GLU A 37 -13.59 -36.02 -15.25
N ILE A 38 -14.58 -35.72 -16.11
CA ILE A 38 -15.64 -34.72 -15.83
C ILE A 38 -17.01 -35.27 -16.28
N LYS A 39 -17.50 -36.30 -15.57
CA LYS A 39 -18.91 -36.70 -15.53
C LYS A 39 -19.23 -37.08 -14.08
N ASP A 40 -20.45 -36.77 -13.67
CA ASP A 40 -20.91 -36.64 -12.27
C ASP A 40 -20.18 -35.48 -11.55
N VAL A 41 -20.77 -34.30 -11.32
CA VAL A 41 -22.19 -34.00 -11.07
C VAL A 41 -22.63 -32.75 -11.85
N VAL A 42 -23.47 -32.92 -12.87
CA VAL A 42 -24.28 -31.85 -13.46
C VAL A 42 -25.73 -32.32 -13.55
N SER A 43 -26.50 -32.03 -12.51
CA SER A 43 -27.97 -32.12 -12.52
C SER A 43 -28.59 -31.37 -11.33
N GLU A 44 -28.26 -30.10 -11.18
CA GLU A 44 -29.10 -29.15 -10.44
C GLU A 44 -29.15 -27.84 -11.23
N GLU A 45 -30.30 -27.60 -11.88
CA GLU A 45 -30.61 -26.35 -12.56
C GLU A 45 -30.84 -25.28 -11.48
N VAL A 46 -29.77 -24.59 -11.07
CA VAL A 46 -29.89 -23.43 -10.18
C VAL A 46 -30.30 -22.21 -10.99
N ASP A 47 -31.58 -21.87 -10.84
CA ASP A 47 -32.30 -20.73 -11.43
C ASP A 47 -31.46 -19.44 -11.52
N VAL A 48 -31.37 -18.90 -12.74
CA VAL A 48 -30.63 -17.67 -13.08
C VAL A 48 -31.44 -16.42 -12.71
N THR A 49 -31.95 -16.32 -11.48
CA THR A 49 -32.71 -15.13 -11.01
C THR A 49 -32.44 -14.74 -9.54
N GLN A 50 -31.17 -14.44 -9.20
CA GLN A 50 -30.88 -13.49 -8.10
C GLN A 50 -29.47 -12.91 -8.12
N THR A 51 -29.20 -12.01 -9.08
CA THR A 51 -28.15 -11.00 -8.90
C THR A 51 -28.60 -10.05 -7.79
N LYS A 52 -28.09 -10.27 -6.57
CA LYS A 52 -28.19 -9.32 -5.46
C LYS A 52 -27.53 -8.01 -5.89
N GLN A 53 -28.32 -7.07 -6.37
CA GLN A 53 -27.85 -5.73 -6.70
C GLN A 53 -27.23 -5.13 -5.45
N ILE A 54 -25.94 -4.77 -5.54
CA ILE A 54 -25.33 -3.91 -4.55
C ILE A 54 -25.89 -2.52 -4.83
N GLU A 55 -26.92 -2.14 -4.08
CA GLU A 55 -27.46 -0.78 -4.11
C GLU A 55 -26.36 0.19 -3.67
N VAL A 56 -25.68 0.79 -4.66
CA VAL A 56 -24.74 1.88 -4.40
C VAL A 56 -25.57 3.04 -3.86
N PRO A 57 -25.29 3.55 -2.64
CA PRO A 57 -26.06 4.64 -2.06
C PRO A 57 -26.08 5.83 -3.00
N THR A 58 -27.24 6.46 -3.16
CA THR A 58 -27.33 7.69 -3.96
C THR A 58 -26.42 8.77 -3.35
N ALA A 59 -25.95 9.70 -4.17
CA ALA A 59 -25.07 10.78 -3.70
C ALA A 59 -25.68 11.57 -2.52
N LYS A 60 -27.01 11.66 -2.47
CA LYS A 60 -27.77 12.25 -1.36
C LYS A 60 -27.65 11.42 -0.08
N GLU A 61 -27.94 10.13 -0.12
CA GLU A 61 -27.86 9.23 1.05
C GLU A 61 -26.43 9.14 1.60
N LEU A 62 -25.43 9.09 0.71
CA LEU A 62 -24.02 9.13 1.09
C LEU A 62 -23.68 10.43 1.84
N LYS A 63 -24.14 11.58 1.33
CA LYS A 63 -23.94 12.89 1.95
C LYS A 63 -24.63 12.99 3.32
N GLU A 64 -25.85 12.49 3.44
CA GLU A 64 -26.59 12.43 4.71
C GLU A 64 -25.87 11.52 5.73
N ALA A 65 -25.41 10.33 5.31
CA ALA A 65 -24.66 9.41 6.15
C ALA A 65 -23.28 9.96 6.60
N LEU A 66 -22.58 10.68 5.73
CA LEU A 66 -21.32 11.37 6.07
C LEU A 66 -21.58 12.52 7.06
N THR A 67 -22.62 13.30 6.84
CA THR A 67 -23.03 14.40 7.74
C THR A 67 -23.41 13.88 9.12
N ALA A 68 -24.16 12.77 9.19
CA ALA A 68 -24.53 12.10 10.44
C ALA A 68 -23.31 11.56 11.22
N LYS A 69 -22.22 11.22 10.52
CA LYS A 69 -20.92 10.84 11.09
C LYS A 69 -20.01 12.03 11.42
N GLY A 70 -20.47 13.27 11.21
CA GLY A 70 -19.73 14.50 11.50
C GLY A 70 -18.73 14.94 10.42
N PHE A 71 -18.69 14.28 9.25
CA PHE A 71 -17.84 14.70 8.14
C PHE A 71 -18.37 15.98 7.49
N LYS A 72 -17.46 16.87 7.08
CA LYS A 72 -17.80 18.04 6.27
C LYS A 72 -17.81 17.66 4.79
N THR A 73 -18.88 18.02 4.10
CA THR A 73 -19.06 17.79 2.67
C THR A 73 -19.64 19.02 1.97
N PHE A 74 -19.37 19.17 0.66
CA PHE A 74 -20.07 20.12 -0.19
C PHE A 74 -20.18 19.58 -1.62
N ASP A 75 -21.05 20.19 -2.43
CA ASP A 75 -21.27 19.78 -3.82
C ASP A 75 -20.48 20.72 -4.74
N TYR A 76 -19.62 20.15 -5.58
CA TYR A 76 -18.89 20.85 -6.63
C TYR A 76 -19.49 20.49 -7.98
N VAL A 77 -19.78 21.48 -8.84
CA VAL A 77 -20.27 21.23 -10.21
C VAL A 77 -19.12 21.40 -11.18
N ASP A 78 -18.76 20.36 -11.93
CA ASP A 78 -17.72 20.46 -12.95
C ASP A 78 -18.19 21.37 -14.09
N GLU A 79 -17.36 22.35 -14.46
CA GLU A 79 -17.74 23.34 -15.47
C GLU A 79 -17.92 22.75 -16.88
N LYS A 80 -17.27 21.62 -17.19
CA LYS A 80 -17.26 21.01 -18.53
C LYS A 80 -18.33 19.94 -18.66
N THR A 81 -18.41 19.00 -17.71
CA THR A 81 -19.36 17.89 -17.78
C THR A 81 -20.74 18.26 -17.21
N LYS A 82 -20.80 19.28 -16.33
CA LYS A 82 -21.97 19.66 -15.52
C LYS A 82 -22.38 18.62 -14.47
N ASP A 83 -21.54 17.61 -14.24
CA ASP A 83 -21.77 16.64 -13.17
C ASP A 83 -21.60 17.28 -11.79
N THR A 84 -22.38 16.79 -10.82
CA THR A 84 -22.24 17.17 -9.42
C THR A 84 -21.37 16.15 -8.69
N ILE A 85 -20.24 16.62 -8.16
CA ILE A 85 -19.23 15.84 -7.45
C ILE A 85 -19.35 16.14 -5.95
N LEU A 86 -19.51 15.10 -5.14
CA LEU A 86 -19.50 15.21 -3.68
C LEU A 86 -18.05 15.37 -3.18
N MET A 87 -17.71 16.54 -2.67
CA MET A 87 -16.43 16.83 -2.03
C MET A 87 -16.52 16.51 -0.53
N GLN A 88 -15.50 15.85 0.03
CA GLN A 88 -15.37 15.59 1.46
C GLN A 88 -14.09 16.25 1.99
N GLN A 89 -14.13 16.74 3.24
CA GLN A 89 -12.93 17.13 3.97
C GLN A 89 -12.23 15.88 4.50
N TYR A 90 -10.94 15.84 4.25
CA TYR A 90 -9.94 14.89 4.76
C TYR A 90 -8.86 15.69 5.49
N PHE A 91 -7.90 15.00 6.10
CA PHE A 91 -6.76 15.62 6.77
C PHE A 91 -5.46 15.04 6.25
N MET A 92 -4.65 15.88 5.59
CA MET A 92 -3.34 15.49 5.08
C MET A 92 -2.30 15.75 6.17
N ALA A 93 -1.75 14.68 6.73
CA ALA A 93 -0.62 14.73 7.65
C ALA A 93 0.69 14.61 6.86
N PHE A 94 1.55 15.62 6.97
CA PHE A 94 2.94 15.55 6.51
C PHE A 94 3.80 14.97 7.63
N LEU A 95 4.51 13.89 7.32
CA LEU A 95 5.44 13.22 8.23
C LEU A 95 6.82 13.83 7.99
N LYS A 96 7.24 14.78 8.83
CA LYS A 96 8.50 15.53 8.72
C LYS A 96 9.62 14.84 9.48
N SER A 97 10.87 15.10 9.12
CA SER A 97 12.03 14.60 9.85
C SER A 97 12.09 15.21 11.24
N GLY A 98 11.94 14.38 12.28
CA GLY A 98 12.07 14.82 13.66
C GLY A 98 13.52 15.02 14.12
N PRO A 99 13.71 15.64 15.31
CA PRO A 99 15.01 16.03 15.83
C PRO A 99 15.82 14.88 16.45
N ILE A 100 15.18 13.76 16.82
CA ILE A 100 15.85 12.64 17.49
C ILE A 100 16.16 11.54 16.47
N ARG A 101 17.41 11.49 16.02
CA ARG A 101 17.86 10.58 14.94
C ARG A 101 19.12 9.76 15.29
N GLY A 102 19.48 9.69 16.56
CA GLY A 102 20.71 9.04 17.06
C GLY A 102 20.55 7.55 17.40
N GLN A 103 19.42 6.93 17.05
CA GLN A 103 19.14 5.52 17.32
C GLN A 103 20.13 4.61 16.58
N ASN A 104 20.42 3.43 17.14
CA ASN A 104 21.23 2.42 16.46
C ASN A 104 20.41 1.73 15.32
N GLU A 105 21.03 0.78 14.61
CA GLU A 105 20.37 0.09 13.49
C GLU A 105 19.17 -0.78 13.93
N GLU A 106 19.29 -1.48 15.06
CA GLU A 106 18.26 -2.35 15.65
C GLU A 106 17.03 -1.53 16.09
N GLU A 107 17.23 -0.49 16.89
CA GLU A 107 16.20 0.45 17.34
C GLU A 107 15.57 1.20 16.16
N SER A 108 16.36 1.56 15.14
CA SER A 108 15.83 2.16 13.91
C SER A 108 14.95 1.21 13.10
N ALA A 109 15.26 -0.09 13.09
CA ALA A 109 14.48 -1.11 12.41
C ALA A 109 13.19 -1.43 13.20
N GLU A 110 13.26 -1.55 14.52
CA GLU A 110 12.09 -1.78 15.37
C GLU A 110 11.08 -0.63 15.25
N LEU A 111 11.54 0.63 15.34
CA LEU A 111 10.69 1.81 15.13
C LEU A 111 10.07 1.85 13.72
N GLN A 112 10.76 1.32 12.71
CA GLN A 112 10.25 1.22 11.34
C GLN A 112 9.16 0.15 11.19
N GLU A 113 9.30 -1.00 11.85
CA GLU A 113 8.25 -2.03 11.92
C GLU A 113 7.01 -1.49 12.66
N GLN A 114 7.21 -0.89 13.83
CA GLN A 114 6.14 -0.31 14.65
C GLN A 114 5.37 0.81 13.92
N HIS A 115 6.08 1.65 13.15
CA HIS A 115 5.48 2.68 12.28
C HIS A 115 4.60 2.06 11.18
N LEU A 116 5.09 1.05 10.47
CA LEU A 116 4.32 0.37 9.43
C LEU A 116 3.07 -0.32 10.03
N ALA A 117 3.21 -0.98 11.18
CA ALA A 117 2.08 -1.58 11.90
C ALA A 117 1.04 -0.54 12.34
N HIS A 118 1.46 0.66 12.75
CA HIS A 118 0.55 1.77 13.03
C HIS A 118 -0.22 2.21 11.77
N LEU A 119 0.47 2.46 10.66
CA LEU A 119 -0.17 2.86 9.40
C LEU A 119 -1.15 1.80 8.87
N THR A 120 -0.76 0.52 8.86
CA THR A 120 -1.65 -0.59 8.48
C THR A 120 -2.91 -0.60 9.35
N LYS A 121 -2.78 -0.44 10.67
CA LYS A 121 -3.93 -0.37 11.58
C LYS A 121 -4.82 0.85 11.29
N MET A 122 -4.27 2.01 10.94
CA MET A 122 -5.07 3.18 10.56
C MET A 122 -5.88 2.94 9.28
N TYR A 123 -5.31 2.20 8.33
CA TYR A 123 -5.99 1.79 7.10
C TYR A 123 -7.10 0.76 7.37
N GLU A 124 -6.80 -0.33 8.10
CA GLU A 124 -7.76 -1.39 8.43
C GLU A 124 -8.97 -0.89 9.23
N LEU A 125 -8.77 0.11 10.11
CA LEU A 125 -9.85 0.75 10.86
C LEU A 125 -10.61 1.82 10.06
N GLY A 126 -10.21 2.11 8.82
CA GLY A 126 -10.80 3.15 7.97
C GLY A 126 -10.53 4.58 8.44
N TYR A 127 -9.52 4.79 9.29
CA TYR A 127 -9.11 6.12 9.75
C TYR A 127 -8.18 6.83 8.76
N ALA A 128 -7.44 6.10 7.92
CA ALA A 128 -6.61 6.64 6.86
C ALA A 128 -6.84 5.90 5.54
N ASP A 129 -6.90 6.62 4.43
CA ASP A 129 -7.19 6.03 3.11
C ASP A 129 -5.89 5.78 2.31
N ILE A 130 -4.88 6.63 2.45
CA ILE A 130 -3.60 6.55 1.70
C ILE A 130 -2.44 7.01 2.60
N SER A 131 -1.37 6.20 2.65
CA SER A 131 -0.09 6.53 3.30
C SER A 131 1.08 6.16 2.39
N GLY A 132 2.16 6.94 2.42
CA GLY A 132 3.37 6.58 1.67
C GLY A 132 4.54 7.57 1.85
N PRO A 133 5.78 7.11 1.65
CA PRO A 133 6.97 7.96 1.70
C PRO A 133 7.10 8.83 0.44
N PHE A 134 7.82 9.94 0.55
CA PHE A 134 8.35 10.64 -0.62
C PHE A 134 9.57 9.90 -1.18
N GLY A 135 9.75 9.96 -2.50
CA GLY A 135 10.88 9.33 -3.20
C GLY A 135 12.19 10.11 -3.16
N ASP A 136 12.24 11.22 -2.43
CA ASP A 136 13.43 12.05 -2.25
C ASP A 136 13.92 12.07 -0.79
N ASN A 137 15.05 12.73 -0.55
CA ASN A 137 15.64 12.84 0.79
C ASN A 137 15.24 14.13 1.53
N GLY A 138 14.13 14.75 1.15
CA GLY A 138 13.62 16.00 1.68
C GLY A 138 13.26 15.97 3.17
N ASN A 139 12.92 17.14 3.72
CA ASN A 139 12.50 17.26 5.11
C ASN A 139 11.19 16.52 5.39
N ILE A 140 10.28 16.50 4.41
CA ILE A 140 9.05 15.72 4.48
C ILE A 140 9.37 14.30 4.01
N ARG A 141 9.19 13.32 4.90
CA ARG A 141 9.49 11.91 4.68
C ARG A 141 8.34 11.15 4.04
N GLY A 142 7.11 11.59 4.26
CA GLY A 142 5.92 11.00 3.65
C GLY A 142 4.64 11.77 3.96
N ILE A 143 3.53 11.22 3.50
CA ILE A 143 2.17 11.68 3.82
C ILE A 143 1.30 10.55 4.38
N THR A 144 0.27 10.93 5.13
CA THR A 144 -0.90 10.09 5.41
C THR A 144 -2.16 10.94 5.27
N ILE A 145 -3.17 10.41 4.58
CA ILE A 145 -4.46 11.07 4.36
C ILE A 145 -5.50 10.42 5.29
N TYR A 146 -5.82 11.13 6.37
CA TYR A 146 -6.81 10.71 7.35
C TYR A 146 -8.25 11.00 6.89
N ASN A 147 -9.12 9.99 7.01
CA ASN A 147 -10.53 9.97 6.67
C ASN A 147 -11.38 10.00 7.96
N VAL A 148 -11.26 11.09 8.71
CA VAL A 148 -11.90 11.30 10.02
C VAL A 148 -12.67 12.63 10.03
N PRO A 149 -13.67 12.83 10.91
CA PRO A 149 -14.50 14.03 10.87
C PRO A 149 -13.83 15.32 11.36
N THR A 150 -12.76 15.25 12.16
CA THR A 150 -12.13 16.44 12.78
C THR A 150 -10.60 16.44 12.68
N LEU A 151 -10.03 17.66 12.66
CA LEU A 151 -8.58 17.89 12.66
C LEU A 151 -7.93 17.31 13.92
N GLU A 152 -8.56 17.51 15.08
CA GLU A 152 -8.12 16.98 16.38
C GLU A 152 -8.01 15.45 16.38
N MET A 153 -8.93 14.74 15.71
CA MET A 153 -8.84 13.29 15.59
C MET A 153 -7.70 12.87 14.66
N ALA A 154 -7.52 13.55 13.53
CA ALA A 154 -6.39 13.26 12.62
C ALA A 154 -5.04 13.51 13.28
N ASP A 155 -4.89 14.64 13.98
CA ASP A 155 -3.70 15.00 14.75
C ASP A 155 -3.43 14.02 15.89
N SER A 156 -4.45 13.64 16.66
CA SER A 156 -4.31 12.66 17.74
C SER A 156 -3.88 11.28 17.24
N LEU A 157 -4.41 10.83 16.09
CA LEU A 157 -4.03 9.55 15.49
C LEU A 157 -2.60 9.61 14.93
N ALA A 158 -2.24 10.68 14.20
CA ALA A 158 -0.91 10.86 13.66
C ALA A 158 0.19 10.97 14.74
N ASN A 159 -0.09 11.66 15.85
CA ASN A 159 0.82 11.73 17.00
C ASN A 159 0.80 10.45 17.87
N ALA A 160 -0.10 9.50 17.62
CA ALA A 160 -0.08 8.19 18.27
C ALA A 160 0.97 7.24 17.68
N ASP A 161 1.57 7.57 16.53
CA ASP A 161 2.60 6.81 15.84
C ASP A 161 3.87 6.63 16.70
N PRO A 162 4.42 5.40 16.83
CA PRO A 162 5.67 5.14 17.55
C PRO A 162 6.89 5.95 17.05
N MET A 163 7.02 6.21 15.75
CA MET A 163 8.11 7.05 15.23
C MET A 163 7.99 8.52 15.65
N VAL A 164 6.76 9.02 15.79
CA VAL A 164 6.50 10.40 16.25
C VAL A 164 6.77 10.50 17.75
N LYS A 165 6.31 9.52 18.53
CA LYS A 165 6.60 9.41 19.97
C LYS A 165 8.11 9.30 20.27
N ALA A 166 8.86 8.61 19.42
CA ALA A 166 10.32 8.51 19.50
C ALA A 166 11.06 9.77 18.98
N GLY A 167 10.35 10.79 18.49
CA GLY A 167 10.93 12.02 17.94
C GLY A 167 11.72 11.84 16.64
N ARG A 168 11.58 10.70 15.95
CA ARG A 168 12.14 10.47 14.60
C ARG A 168 11.31 11.15 13.52
N LEU A 169 10.02 11.34 13.77
CA LEU A 169 9.10 12.11 12.94
C LEU A 169 8.45 13.25 13.72
N GLU A 170 8.09 14.31 13.01
CA GLU A 170 7.21 15.39 13.46
C GLU A 170 5.99 15.43 12.54
N ILE A 171 4.82 15.78 13.08
CA ILE A 171 3.56 15.82 12.33
C ILE A 171 3.16 17.27 12.04
N GLU A 172 2.67 17.50 10.82
CA GLU A 172 2.00 18.74 10.42
C GLU A 172 0.73 18.38 9.65
N VAL A 173 -0.45 18.67 10.22
CA VAL A 173 -1.75 18.26 9.63
C VAL A 173 -2.52 19.44 9.05
N HIS A 174 -2.99 19.31 7.81
CA HIS A 174 -3.82 20.31 7.13
C HIS A 174 -5.18 19.75 6.71
N PRO A 175 -6.28 20.52 6.82
CA PRO A 175 -7.54 20.16 6.18
C PRO A 175 -7.39 20.20 4.65
N TRP A 176 -7.74 19.08 4.00
CA TRP A 176 -7.65 18.91 2.55
C TRP A 176 -9.01 18.50 1.98
N TRP A 177 -9.35 18.97 0.78
CA TRP A 177 -10.63 18.66 0.14
C TRP A 177 -10.40 17.81 -1.10
N ALA A 178 -11.12 16.69 -1.20
CA ALA A 178 -11.07 15.79 -2.35
C ALA A 178 -12.47 15.27 -2.67
N ALA A 179 -12.66 14.84 -3.92
CA ALA A 179 -13.88 14.18 -4.35
C ALA A 179 -14.00 12.81 -3.69
N LYS A 180 -15.16 12.50 -3.10
CA LYS A 180 -15.36 11.26 -2.33
C LYS A 180 -15.27 10.05 -3.27
N GLY A 181 -14.39 9.11 -2.93
CA GLY A 181 -14.20 7.87 -3.67
C GLY A 181 -13.23 7.95 -4.85
N TYR A 182 -12.55 9.09 -5.06
CA TYR A 182 -11.50 9.17 -6.08
C TYR A 182 -10.25 8.41 -5.63
N ALA A 183 -9.68 7.63 -6.55
CA ALA A 183 -8.44 6.90 -6.37
C ALA A 183 -7.30 7.53 -7.19
N LEU A 184 -6.06 7.16 -6.88
CA LEU A 184 -4.94 7.36 -7.81
C LEU A 184 -5.15 6.47 -9.05
N ARG A 185 -4.65 6.93 -10.20
CA ARG A 185 -4.88 6.36 -11.53
C ARG A 185 -3.57 6.05 -12.24
#